data_AF-A0AAE3C3B0-F1
#
_entry.id   AF-A0AAE3C3B0-F1
#
_cell.length_a   1.000
_cell.length_b   1.000
_cell.length_c   1.000
_cell.angle_alpha   90.00
_cell.angle_beta   90.00
_cell.angle_gamma   90.00
#
_symmetry.space_group_name_H-M   'P 1'
#
loop_
_entity.id
_entity.type
_entity.pdbx_description
1 polymer ?
#
loop_
_entity_poly.entity_id
_entity_poly.type
_entity_poly.pdbx_seq_one_letter_code
_entity_poly.pdbx_strand_id
1 'polypeptide(L)'
;MSLRGKVAEFLRENVKLSMLMGESLDVFAKSIEELYRNFLMGCMHELLMEYYRVVRSLISFLEEYVSLCFSVRRLFLDLLYAIGLREAYHAVLQDDGLLGKVKVRVVDALFLRLHVKSTVNALAPSIDMTLKGFSLDELRKEAEVVESKFLSELIFKVTKQADCWDRCVEHLNFLLEKIESGSNEEVVEAVKDLLDTLRPLMRSIEETLSQVTSKLGVERESEVSTTMEELSMGTKDFLEKWREAHEATIRYLKTVFFMVWSNVEDGLEKLKETIQGKKVEELIPKELSPRDVAFAASQAMMELNEAADASRMQMDKLQYFLRVTEVLESAVLRRLADEMKKRFEVFSEFQQDMFEKLEEIRALAKKEA
;
A
#
# COMPACT_ATOMS: atom_id res chain seq x y z
N MET A 1 35.90 -9.28 34.00
CA MET A 1 36.05 -8.78 32.62
C MET A 1 36.01 -7.26 32.68
N SER A 2 36.90 -6.54 31.98
CA SER A 2 36.95 -5.07 32.05
C SER A 2 35.78 -4.42 31.33
N LEU A 3 35.44 -3.17 31.68
CA LEU A 3 34.40 -2.39 31.00
C LEU A 3 34.60 -2.34 29.48
N ARG A 4 35.83 -2.06 29.04
CA ARG A 4 36.23 -2.09 27.62
C ARG A 4 35.97 -3.44 26.96
N GLY A 5 36.21 -4.55 27.67
CA GLY A 5 35.95 -5.90 27.16
C GLY A 5 34.47 -6.18 26.96
N LYS A 6 33.62 -5.74 27.90
CA LYS A 6 32.15 -5.89 27.80
C LYS A 6 31.55 -5.03 26.70
N VAL A 7 32.04 -3.79 26.55
CA VAL A 7 31.68 -2.92 25.41
C VAL A 7 32.08 -3.56 24.08
N ALA A 8 33.26 -4.18 23.99
CA ALA A 8 33.70 -4.88 22.78
C ALA A 8 32.84 -6.10 22.42
N GLU A 9 32.41 -6.87 23.43
CA GLU A 9 31.48 -7.99 23.25
C GLU A 9 30.12 -7.52 22.72
N PHE A 10 29.56 -6.46 23.33
CA PHE A 10 28.29 -5.87 22.91
C PHE A 10 28.33 -5.30 21.49
N LEU A 11 29.42 -4.61 21.12
CA LEU A 11 29.58 -4.08 19.77
C LEU A 11 29.67 -5.19 18.71
N ARG A 12 30.32 -6.32 19.01
CA ARG A 12 30.37 -7.47 18.09
C ARG A 12 28.98 -8.04 17.81
N GLU A 13 28.14 -8.18 18.84
CA GLU A 13 26.77 -8.64 18.64
C GLU A 13 25.94 -7.61 17.85
N ASN A 14 26.12 -6.31 18.08
CA ASN A 14 25.42 -5.28 17.31
C ASN A 14 25.82 -5.29 15.82
N VAL A 15 27.10 -5.53 15.52
CA VAL A 15 27.57 -5.72 14.14
C VAL A 15 26.90 -6.94 13.53
N LYS A 16 26.88 -8.07 14.24
CA LYS A 16 26.22 -9.30 13.79
C LYS A 16 24.73 -9.08 13.50
N LEU A 17 23.99 -8.43 14.42
CA LEU A 17 22.59 -8.05 14.22
C LEU A 17 22.43 -7.18 12.97
N SER A 18 23.26 -6.14 12.82
CA SER A 18 23.24 -5.24 11.66
C SER A 18 23.47 -5.99 10.34
N MET A 19 24.33 -7.02 10.33
CA MET A 19 24.57 -7.86 9.17
C MET A 19 23.37 -8.77 8.85
N LEU A 20 22.74 -9.38 9.86
CA LEU A 20 21.56 -10.25 9.69
C LEU A 20 20.31 -9.47 9.25
N MET A 21 20.18 -8.22 9.68
CA MET A 21 19.10 -7.33 9.24
C MET A 21 19.24 -6.90 7.76
N GLY A 22 20.36 -7.19 7.08
CA GLY A 22 20.67 -6.76 5.71
C GLY A 22 20.94 -7.88 4.68
N GLU A 23 20.62 -9.14 4.98
CA GLU A 23 21.23 -10.34 4.37
C GLU A 23 21.31 -10.46 2.83
N SER A 24 22.54 -10.38 2.29
CA SER A 24 23.22 -11.48 1.60
C SER A 24 24.74 -11.20 1.55
N LEU A 25 25.57 -12.16 1.99
CA LEU A 25 27.03 -12.04 1.97
C LEU A 25 27.60 -11.78 0.55
N ASP A 26 26.85 -12.12 -0.51
CA ASP A 26 27.21 -11.84 -1.90
C ASP A 26 27.07 -10.36 -2.30
N VAL A 27 26.25 -9.57 -1.59
CA VAL A 27 26.12 -8.11 -1.79
C VAL A 27 27.19 -7.35 -1.01
N PHE A 28 27.63 -7.87 0.13
CA PHE A 28 28.73 -7.31 0.93
C PHE A 28 30.05 -7.22 0.17
N ALA A 29 30.28 -8.11 -0.80
CA ALA A 29 31.46 -8.10 -1.64
C ALA A 29 31.41 -7.07 -2.78
N LYS A 30 30.23 -6.54 -3.14
CA LYS A 30 30.05 -5.67 -4.32
C LYS A 30 29.76 -4.20 -4.03
N SER A 31 29.18 -3.80 -2.90
CA SER A 31 29.30 -2.39 -2.48
C SER A 31 28.99 -2.16 -0.98
N ILE A 32 30.03 -1.82 -0.22
CA ILE A 32 29.94 -1.43 1.20
C ILE A 32 29.25 -0.04 1.34
N GLU A 33 29.23 0.75 0.27
CA GLU A 33 28.47 2.01 0.19
C GLU A 33 26.96 1.79 0.18
N GLU A 34 26.43 0.78 -0.54
CA GLU A 34 24.99 0.48 -0.52
C GLU A 34 24.54 -0.07 0.83
N LEU A 35 25.38 -0.84 1.53
CA LEU A 35 25.02 -1.35 2.85
C LEU A 35 24.79 -0.23 3.86
N TYR A 36 25.65 0.79 3.87
CA TYR A 36 25.48 2.00 4.67
C TYR A 36 24.37 2.91 4.15
N ARG A 37 24.17 2.98 2.83
CA ARG A 37 23.03 3.66 2.20
C ARG A 37 21.68 3.03 2.59
N ASN A 38 21.66 1.71 2.78
CA ASN A 38 20.48 0.95 3.17
C ASN A 38 20.32 0.83 4.69
N PHE A 39 21.37 1.01 5.49
CA PHE A 39 21.32 0.86 6.95
C PHE A 39 21.26 2.19 7.73
N LEU A 40 21.83 3.29 7.19
CA LEU A 40 21.98 4.57 7.92
C LEU A 40 21.49 5.81 7.18
N MET A 41 21.17 5.73 5.89
CA MET A 41 20.68 6.90 5.14
C MET A 41 19.16 6.97 5.14
N GLY A 42 18.67 8.21 5.07
CA GLY A 42 17.29 8.54 4.75
C GLY A 42 16.75 7.80 3.53
N CYS A 43 17.56 7.12 2.71
CA CYS A 43 17.12 6.30 1.58
C CYS A 43 16.13 5.17 1.93
N MET A 44 16.26 4.47 3.08
CA MET A 44 15.22 3.50 3.48
C MET A 44 13.90 4.20 3.82
N HIS A 45 13.99 5.33 4.53
CA HIS A 45 12.84 6.18 4.84
C HIS A 45 12.21 6.75 3.55
N GLU A 46 13.01 7.31 2.65
CA GLU A 46 12.61 7.86 1.35
C GLU A 46 12.02 6.77 0.46
N LEU A 47 12.63 5.59 0.41
CA LEU A 47 12.13 4.44 -0.34
C LEU A 47 10.79 3.96 0.21
N LEU A 48 10.66 3.85 1.55
CA LEU A 48 9.39 3.52 2.21
C LEU A 48 8.32 4.58 1.96
N MET A 49 8.70 5.87 2.00
CA MET A 49 7.79 6.97 1.71
C MET A 49 7.36 6.97 0.24
N GLU A 50 8.25 6.61 -0.68
CA GLU A 50 7.92 6.48 -2.10
C GLU A 50 6.99 5.29 -2.33
N TYR A 51 7.28 4.12 -1.76
CA TYR A 51 6.37 2.97 -1.84
C TYR A 51 5.03 3.27 -1.16
N TYR A 52 5.02 3.95 -0.02
CA TYR A 52 3.79 4.41 0.62
C TYR A 52 2.98 5.32 -0.29
N ARG A 53 3.62 6.32 -0.92
CA ARG A 53 2.96 7.21 -1.87
C ARG A 53 2.33 6.44 -3.02
N VAL A 54 3.11 5.53 -3.63
CA VAL A 54 2.68 4.70 -4.76
C VAL A 54 1.53 3.77 -4.36
N VAL A 55 1.69 2.98 -3.29
CA VAL A 55 0.66 2.04 -2.82
C VAL A 55 -0.63 2.77 -2.47
N ARG A 56 -0.53 3.92 -1.79
CA ARG A 56 -1.70 4.73 -1.43
C ARG A 56 -2.43 5.25 -2.67
N SER A 57 -1.70 5.76 -3.66
CA SER A 57 -2.27 6.22 -4.93
C SER A 57 -3.04 5.09 -5.62
N LEU A 58 -2.43 3.90 -5.70
CA LEU A 58 -3.01 2.72 -6.33
C LEU A 58 -4.26 2.19 -5.61
N ILE A 59 -4.27 2.16 -4.27
CA ILE A 59 -5.44 1.76 -3.48
C ILE A 59 -6.56 2.79 -3.63
N SER A 60 -6.24 4.08 -3.57
CA SER A 60 -7.23 5.16 -3.75
C SER A 60 -7.90 5.08 -5.12
N PHE A 61 -7.12 4.79 -6.17
CA PHE A 61 -7.67 4.56 -7.50
C PHE A 61 -8.65 3.36 -7.52
N LEU A 62 -8.28 2.23 -6.89
CA LEU A 62 -9.17 1.06 -6.81
C LEU A 62 -10.47 1.36 -6.05
N GLU A 63 -10.40 2.09 -4.95
CA GLU A 63 -11.58 2.54 -4.18
C GLU A 63 -12.54 3.35 -5.04
N GLU A 64 -12.02 4.37 -5.71
CA GLU A 64 -12.81 5.23 -6.59
C GLU A 64 -13.38 4.44 -7.77
N TYR A 65 -12.57 3.58 -8.38
CA TYR A 65 -13.01 2.78 -9.51
C TYR A 65 -14.12 1.78 -9.14
N VAL A 66 -14.03 1.13 -7.97
CA VAL A 66 -15.09 0.26 -7.45
C VAL A 66 -16.39 1.05 -7.23
N SER A 67 -16.30 2.23 -6.60
CA SER A 67 -17.45 3.12 -6.38
C SER A 67 -18.11 3.54 -7.70
N LEU A 68 -17.28 3.85 -8.71
CA LEU A 68 -17.74 4.15 -10.05
C LEU A 68 -18.47 2.96 -10.68
N CYS A 69 -17.91 1.75 -10.58
CA CYS A 69 -18.52 0.54 -11.10
C CYS A 69 -19.93 0.30 -10.55
N PHE A 70 -20.12 0.47 -9.24
CA PHE A 70 -21.45 0.35 -8.61
C PHE A 70 -22.43 1.41 -9.09
N SER A 71 -21.96 2.63 -9.33
CA SER A 71 -22.78 3.71 -9.86
C SER A 71 -23.24 3.46 -11.30
N VAL A 72 -22.36 2.92 -12.16
CA VAL A 72 -22.71 2.49 -13.52
C VAL A 72 -23.72 1.33 -13.49
N ARG A 73 -23.51 0.35 -12.61
CA ARG A 73 -24.46 -0.76 -12.42
C ARG A 73 -25.84 -0.27 -12.02
N ARG A 74 -25.90 0.71 -11.11
CA ARG A 74 -27.15 1.34 -10.69
C ARG A 74 -27.86 2.02 -11.87
N LEU A 75 -27.14 2.81 -12.67
CA LEU A 75 -27.71 3.41 -13.89
C LEU A 75 -28.30 2.35 -14.81
N PHE A 76 -27.59 1.25 -15.05
CA PHE A 76 -28.06 0.16 -15.89
C PHE A 76 -29.36 -0.46 -15.34
N LEU A 77 -29.44 -0.69 -14.03
CA LEU A 77 -30.65 -1.20 -13.37
C LEU A 77 -31.81 -0.20 -13.42
N ASP A 78 -31.55 1.09 -13.22
CA ASP A 78 -32.55 2.15 -13.28
C ASP A 78 -33.16 2.25 -14.69
N LEU A 79 -32.33 2.14 -15.73
CA LEU A 79 -32.79 2.10 -17.11
C LEU A 79 -33.65 0.87 -17.41
N LEU A 80 -33.24 -0.32 -16.94
CA LEU A 80 -34.06 -1.52 -17.06
C LEU A 80 -35.38 -1.41 -16.30
N TYR A 81 -35.36 -0.84 -15.10
CA TYR A 81 -36.55 -0.60 -14.28
C TYR A 81 -37.54 0.32 -14.99
N ALA A 82 -37.06 1.41 -15.60
CA ALA A 82 -37.88 2.39 -16.31
C ALA A 82 -38.71 1.80 -17.46
N ILE A 83 -38.24 0.71 -18.07
CA ILE A 83 -38.92 0.00 -19.17
C ILE A 83 -39.57 -1.32 -18.70
N GLY A 84 -39.66 -1.55 -17.38
CA GLY A 84 -40.31 -2.72 -16.80
C GLY A 84 -39.53 -4.03 -16.91
N LEU A 85 -38.20 -3.97 -17.09
CA LEU A 85 -37.31 -5.12 -17.27
C LEU A 85 -36.34 -5.34 -16.12
N ARG A 86 -36.72 -4.93 -14.90
CA ARG A 86 -35.86 -5.01 -13.69
C ARG A 86 -35.22 -6.39 -13.49
N GLU A 87 -36.00 -7.46 -13.68
CA GLU A 87 -35.54 -8.84 -13.45
C GLU A 87 -34.68 -9.39 -14.59
N ALA A 88 -34.61 -8.69 -15.72
CA ALA A 88 -33.89 -9.12 -16.92
C ALA A 88 -32.39 -8.79 -16.87
N TYR A 89 -31.88 -8.17 -15.79
CA TYR A 89 -30.47 -7.72 -15.70
C TYR A 89 -29.46 -8.76 -16.21
N HIS A 90 -29.44 -9.96 -15.62
CA HIS A 90 -28.50 -11.00 -16.02
C HIS A 90 -28.77 -11.53 -17.43
N ALA A 91 -30.04 -11.61 -17.85
CA ALA A 91 -30.40 -12.08 -19.19
C ALA A 91 -29.95 -11.08 -20.27
N VAL A 92 -30.12 -9.78 -20.03
CA VAL A 92 -29.66 -8.70 -20.92
C VAL A 92 -28.13 -8.70 -21.00
N LEU A 93 -27.45 -8.98 -19.88
CA LEU A 93 -26.01 -9.15 -19.89
C LEU A 93 -25.55 -10.43 -20.59
N GLN A 94 -26.41 -11.40 -20.95
CA GLN A 94 -25.99 -12.65 -21.59
C GLN A 94 -26.39 -12.78 -23.07
N ASP A 95 -27.47 -12.15 -23.52
CA ASP A 95 -27.97 -12.23 -24.91
C ASP A 95 -27.89 -10.86 -25.62
N ASP A 96 -27.07 -10.80 -26.68
CA ASP A 96 -26.81 -9.58 -27.47
C ASP A 96 -28.03 -9.09 -28.29
N GLY A 97 -29.13 -9.84 -28.33
CA GLY A 97 -30.36 -9.48 -29.04
C GLY A 97 -31.62 -9.43 -28.17
N LEU A 98 -31.50 -9.56 -26.84
CA LEU A 98 -32.68 -9.64 -25.96
C LEU A 98 -33.52 -8.36 -26.01
N LEU A 99 -32.87 -7.19 -25.92
CA LEU A 99 -33.57 -5.89 -25.86
C LEU A 99 -34.43 -5.62 -27.10
N GLY A 100 -33.95 -5.99 -28.29
CA GLY A 100 -34.71 -5.87 -29.54
C GLY A 100 -35.93 -6.79 -29.63
N LYS A 101 -35.91 -7.94 -28.95
CA LYS A 101 -37.01 -8.93 -28.97
C LYS A 101 -38.09 -8.63 -27.92
N VAL A 102 -37.76 -7.88 -26.87
CA VAL A 102 -38.68 -7.60 -25.75
C VAL A 102 -39.65 -6.48 -26.12
N LYS A 103 -40.96 -6.79 -26.07
CA LYS A 103 -42.02 -5.79 -26.25
C LYS A 103 -42.29 -5.05 -24.95
N VAL A 104 -41.76 -3.84 -24.83
CA VAL A 104 -42.03 -2.92 -23.72
C VAL A 104 -43.40 -2.29 -23.92
N ARG A 105 -44.29 -2.40 -22.93
CA ARG A 105 -45.68 -1.89 -23.02
C ARG A 105 -45.91 -0.60 -22.25
N VAL A 106 -45.03 -0.27 -21.31
CA VAL A 106 -45.14 0.90 -20.43
C VAL A 106 -43.72 1.43 -20.19
N VAL A 107 -43.58 2.76 -20.23
CA VAL A 107 -42.37 3.48 -19.83
C VAL A 107 -42.71 4.40 -18.66
N ASP A 108 -41.89 4.38 -17.62
CA ASP A 108 -42.00 5.34 -16.53
C ASP A 108 -41.20 6.61 -16.86
N ALA A 109 -41.81 7.47 -17.67
CA ALA A 109 -41.20 8.73 -18.12
C ALA A 109 -40.85 9.67 -16.96
N LEU A 110 -41.60 9.62 -15.85
CA LEU A 110 -41.33 10.44 -14.67
C LEU A 110 -40.07 9.94 -13.94
N PHE A 111 -39.93 8.62 -13.78
CA PHE A 111 -38.73 8.01 -13.21
C PHE A 111 -37.49 8.29 -14.06
N LEU A 112 -37.60 8.19 -15.40
CA LEU A 112 -36.52 8.57 -16.31
C LEU A 112 -36.12 10.05 -16.14
N ARG A 113 -37.10 10.96 -16.10
CA ARG A 113 -36.85 12.41 -16.01
C ARG A 113 -36.21 12.84 -14.70
N LEU A 114 -36.58 12.19 -13.59
CA LEU A 114 -36.15 12.60 -12.24
C LEU A 114 -35.01 11.73 -11.72
N HIS A 115 -35.17 10.41 -11.71
CA HIS A 115 -34.21 9.49 -11.10
C HIS A 115 -32.99 9.28 -11.98
N VAL A 116 -33.19 8.87 -13.23
CA VAL A 116 -32.08 8.58 -14.16
C VAL A 116 -31.25 9.85 -14.42
N LYS A 117 -31.89 11.00 -14.64
CA LYS A 117 -31.19 12.29 -14.77
C LYS A 117 -30.33 12.63 -13.54
N SER A 118 -30.82 12.35 -12.34
CA SER A 118 -30.05 12.57 -11.11
C SER A 118 -28.85 11.63 -11.02
N THR A 119 -29.03 10.34 -11.32
CA THR A 119 -27.95 9.34 -11.32
C THR A 119 -26.84 9.74 -12.31
N VAL A 120 -27.23 10.22 -13.49
CA VAL A 120 -26.30 10.71 -14.53
C VAL A 120 -25.51 11.92 -14.07
N ASN A 121 -26.21 12.94 -13.54
CA ASN A 121 -25.57 14.18 -13.11
C ASN A 121 -24.55 13.94 -12.00
N ALA A 122 -24.72 12.88 -11.20
CA ALA A 122 -23.73 12.44 -10.22
C ALA A 122 -22.60 11.62 -10.86
N LEU A 123 -22.92 10.77 -11.83
CA LEU A 123 -21.99 9.83 -12.45
C LEU A 123 -20.98 10.51 -13.40
N ALA A 124 -21.42 11.50 -14.19
CA ALA A 124 -20.55 12.14 -15.18
C ALA A 124 -19.32 12.83 -14.56
N PRO A 125 -19.43 13.63 -13.47
CA PRO A 125 -18.27 14.18 -12.78
C PRO A 125 -17.35 13.10 -12.20
N SER A 126 -17.90 12.03 -11.63
CA SER A 126 -17.10 10.92 -11.11
C SER A 126 -16.30 10.23 -12.21
N ILE A 127 -16.87 10.09 -13.41
CA ILE A 127 -16.15 9.50 -14.54
C ILE A 127 -15.05 10.43 -15.03
N ASP A 128 -15.33 11.71 -15.17
CA ASP A 128 -14.28 12.66 -15.56
C ASP A 128 -13.17 12.71 -14.51
N MET A 129 -13.47 12.67 -13.21
CA MET A 129 -12.43 12.61 -12.16
C MET A 129 -11.65 11.29 -12.15
N THR A 130 -12.32 10.14 -12.17
CA THR A 130 -11.68 8.83 -12.00
C THR A 130 -11.04 8.32 -13.30
N LEU A 131 -11.66 8.54 -14.46
CA LEU A 131 -11.15 8.07 -15.76
C LEU A 131 -10.29 9.11 -16.50
N LYS A 132 -10.55 10.41 -16.30
CA LYS A 132 -9.81 11.50 -16.98
C LYS A 132 -8.99 12.38 -16.03
N GLY A 133 -9.23 12.31 -14.72
CA GLY A 133 -8.58 13.14 -13.70
C GLY A 133 -7.37 12.48 -13.05
N PHE A 134 -7.35 11.14 -12.91
CA PHE A 134 -6.09 10.42 -12.74
C PHE A 134 -5.37 10.38 -14.08
N SER A 135 -4.10 10.77 -14.10
CA SER A 135 -3.26 10.48 -15.25
C SER A 135 -3.08 8.96 -15.30
N LEU A 136 -3.84 8.28 -16.18
CA LEU A 136 -3.71 6.83 -16.38
C LEU A 136 -2.27 6.43 -16.69
N ASP A 137 -1.48 7.33 -17.28
CA ASP A 137 -0.05 7.16 -17.50
C ASP A 137 0.78 7.25 -16.20
N GLU A 138 0.40 8.09 -15.25
CA GLU A 138 1.01 8.09 -13.90
C GLU A 138 0.66 6.80 -13.16
N LEU A 139 -0.61 6.37 -13.18
CA LEU A 139 -1.02 5.09 -12.58
C LEU A 139 -0.31 3.89 -13.23
N ARG A 140 -0.05 3.93 -14.54
CA ARG A 140 0.76 2.90 -15.22
C ARG A 140 2.19 2.88 -14.69
N LYS A 141 2.85 4.04 -14.60
CA LYS A 141 4.20 4.14 -14.02
C LYS A 141 4.22 3.66 -12.58
N GLU A 142 3.21 4.00 -11.79
CA GLU A 142 3.08 3.55 -10.41
C GLU A 142 2.89 2.03 -10.32
N ALA A 143 2.05 1.45 -11.18
CA ALA A 143 1.87 0.01 -11.28
C ALA A 143 3.16 -0.70 -11.74
N GLU A 144 3.94 -0.09 -12.63
CA GLU A 144 5.26 -0.60 -13.05
C GLU A 144 6.27 -0.57 -11.90
N VAL A 145 6.30 0.50 -11.10
CA VAL A 145 7.19 0.64 -9.92
C VAL A 145 6.96 -0.50 -8.92
N VAL A 146 5.71 -0.91 -8.73
CA VAL A 146 5.37 -2.04 -7.85
C VAL A 146 5.21 -3.37 -8.60
N GLU A 147 5.48 -3.43 -9.90
CA GLU A 147 5.30 -4.63 -10.74
C GLU A 147 3.92 -5.31 -10.55
N SER A 148 2.85 -4.52 -10.51
CA SER A 148 1.48 -5.02 -10.31
C SER A 148 0.86 -5.50 -11.62
N LYS A 149 0.73 -6.83 -11.76
CA LYS A 149 0.06 -7.43 -12.94
C LYS A 149 -1.41 -7.06 -13.01
N PHE A 150 -2.11 -7.21 -11.88
CA PHE A 150 -3.53 -6.90 -11.78
C PHE A 150 -3.83 -5.45 -12.17
N LEU A 151 -3.05 -4.47 -11.67
CA LEU A 151 -3.28 -3.06 -12.01
C LEU A 151 -2.95 -2.74 -13.46
N SER A 152 -1.88 -3.32 -14.02
CA SER A 152 -1.59 -3.12 -15.45
C SER A 152 -2.73 -3.61 -16.34
N GLU A 153 -3.30 -4.77 -16.05
CA GLU A 153 -4.48 -5.29 -16.76
C GLU A 153 -5.72 -4.42 -16.53
N LEU A 154 -5.94 -3.99 -15.29
CA LEU A 154 -7.04 -3.11 -14.93
C LEU A 154 -6.97 -1.79 -15.70
N ILE A 155 -5.83 -1.09 -15.66
CA ILE A 155 -5.66 0.20 -16.33
C ILE A 155 -5.91 0.06 -17.84
N PHE A 156 -5.49 -1.04 -18.46
CA PHE A 156 -5.79 -1.32 -19.85
C PHE A 156 -7.30 -1.49 -20.11
N LYS A 157 -8.01 -2.24 -19.26
CA LYS A 157 -9.48 -2.37 -19.34
C LYS A 157 -10.16 -1.01 -19.16
N VAL A 158 -9.76 -0.26 -18.13
CA VAL A 158 -10.30 1.08 -17.81
C VAL A 158 -10.10 2.05 -18.97
N THR A 159 -8.94 2.02 -19.64
CA THR A 159 -8.68 2.84 -20.83
C THR A 159 -9.72 2.56 -21.93
N LYS A 160 -10.02 1.28 -22.20
CA LYS A 160 -11.06 0.91 -23.18
C LYS A 160 -12.47 1.29 -22.73
N GLN A 161 -12.73 1.23 -21.43
CA GLN A 161 -14.02 1.61 -20.86
C GLN A 161 -14.27 3.12 -20.96
N ALA A 162 -13.23 3.95 -20.85
CA ALA A 162 -13.34 5.40 -21.04
C ALA A 162 -13.86 5.75 -22.45
N ASP A 163 -13.33 5.10 -23.50
CA ASP A 163 -13.81 5.28 -24.89
C ASP A 163 -15.28 4.83 -25.10
N CYS A 164 -15.74 3.87 -24.29
CA CYS A 164 -17.15 3.46 -24.29
C CYS A 164 -18.02 4.48 -23.56
N TRP A 165 -17.49 5.14 -22.54
CA TRP A 165 -18.25 6.12 -21.76
C TRP A 165 -18.60 7.37 -22.57
N ASP A 166 -17.67 7.89 -23.36
CA ASP A 166 -17.95 9.08 -24.18
C ASP A 166 -19.14 8.83 -25.13
N ARG A 167 -19.24 7.62 -25.70
CA ARG A 167 -20.42 7.18 -26.47
C ARG A 167 -21.68 7.06 -25.62
N CYS A 168 -21.57 6.54 -24.40
CA CYS A 168 -22.71 6.47 -23.48
C CYS A 168 -23.27 7.87 -23.18
N VAL A 169 -22.40 8.87 -22.99
CA VAL A 169 -22.79 10.26 -22.72
C VAL A 169 -23.60 10.83 -23.90
N GLU A 170 -23.19 10.58 -25.14
CA GLU A 170 -23.94 11.01 -26.33
C GLU A 170 -25.35 10.40 -26.36
N HIS A 171 -25.46 9.07 -26.21
CA HIS A 171 -26.74 8.36 -26.18
C HIS A 171 -27.62 8.79 -25.01
N LEU A 172 -27.00 9.16 -23.89
CA LEU A 172 -27.70 9.58 -22.71
C LEU A 172 -28.24 11.01 -22.82
N ASN A 173 -27.49 11.92 -23.44
CA ASN A 173 -28.00 13.24 -23.79
C ASN A 173 -29.18 13.14 -24.78
N PHE A 174 -29.09 12.25 -25.76
CA PHE A 174 -30.20 11.95 -26.68
C PHE A 174 -31.43 11.41 -25.94
N LEU A 175 -31.25 10.46 -25.01
CA LEU A 175 -32.34 9.97 -24.17
C LEU A 175 -33.01 11.10 -23.37
N LEU A 176 -32.23 12.00 -22.77
CA LEU A 176 -32.76 13.15 -22.02
C LEU A 176 -33.58 14.09 -22.93
N GLU A 177 -33.14 14.34 -24.16
CA GLU A 177 -33.90 15.11 -25.14
C GLU A 177 -35.23 14.42 -25.52
N LYS A 178 -35.19 13.10 -25.72
CA LYS A 178 -36.39 12.31 -26.04
C LYS A 178 -37.38 12.22 -24.90
N ILE A 179 -36.93 12.18 -23.65
CA ILE A 179 -37.81 12.26 -22.48
C ILE A 179 -38.60 13.58 -22.46
N GLU A 180 -38.01 14.67 -22.96
CA GLU A 180 -38.65 16.00 -22.96
C GLU A 180 -39.55 16.25 -24.19
N SER A 181 -39.25 15.63 -25.34
CA SER A 181 -39.88 15.96 -26.63
C SER A 181 -40.54 14.79 -27.37
N GLY A 182 -40.23 13.55 -27.01
CA GLY A 182 -40.56 12.36 -27.79
C GLY A 182 -41.84 11.63 -27.36
N SER A 183 -42.29 10.71 -28.22
CA SER A 183 -43.35 9.77 -27.87
C SER A 183 -42.84 8.68 -26.91
N ASN A 184 -43.75 7.99 -26.21
CA ASN A 184 -43.35 6.86 -25.35
C ASN A 184 -42.56 5.78 -26.12
N GLU A 185 -42.87 5.58 -27.40
CA GLU A 185 -42.19 4.59 -28.25
C GLU A 185 -40.76 5.05 -28.58
N GLU A 186 -40.56 6.33 -28.88
CA GLU A 186 -39.24 6.91 -29.11
C GLU A 186 -38.37 6.89 -27.85
N VAL A 187 -38.96 7.13 -26.67
CA VAL A 187 -38.26 7.04 -25.38
C VAL A 187 -37.84 5.61 -25.09
N VAL A 188 -38.71 4.62 -25.34
CA VAL A 188 -38.37 3.19 -25.18
C VAL A 188 -37.18 2.83 -26.06
N GLU A 189 -37.18 3.25 -27.32
CA GLU A 189 -36.09 2.95 -28.25
C GLU A 189 -34.78 3.59 -27.80
N ALA A 190 -34.82 4.87 -27.39
CA ALA A 190 -33.64 5.55 -26.85
C ALA A 190 -33.07 4.88 -25.59
N VAL A 191 -33.91 4.35 -24.70
CA VAL A 191 -33.46 3.58 -23.53
C VAL A 191 -32.80 2.27 -23.97
N LYS A 192 -33.39 1.56 -24.95
CA LYS A 192 -32.82 0.31 -25.46
C LYS A 192 -31.46 0.53 -26.13
N ASP A 193 -31.33 1.56 -26.95
CA ASP A 193 -30.07 1.93 -27.60
C ASP A 193 -28.98 2.25 -26.57
N LEU A 194 -29.33 2.99 -25.52
CA LEU A 194 -28.41 3.29 -24.42
C LEU A 194 -28.02 2.01 -23.65
N LEU A 195 -28.98 1.12 -23.36
CA LEU A 195 -28.70 -0.17 -22.70
C LEU A 195 -27.81 -1.08 -23.57
N ASP A 196 -28.02 -1.13 -24.88
CA ASP A 196 -27.17 -1.86 -25.82
C ASP A 196 -25.74 -1.30 -25.85
N THR A 197 -25.60 0.03 -25.69
CA THR A 197 -24.31 0.72 -25.60
C THR A 197 -23.61 0.47 -24.26
N LEU A 198 -24.36 0.49 -23.15
CA LEU A 198 -23.84 0.24 -21.80
C LEU A 198 -23.56 -1.23 -21.52
N ARG A 199 -24.24 -2.17 -22.19
CA ARG A 199 -24.07 -3.62 -21.97
C ARG A 199 -22.63 -4.10 -22.05
N PRO A 200 -21.83 -3.82 -23.11
CA PRO A 200 -20.44 -4.26 -23.17
C PRO A 200 -19.59 -3.65 -22.05
N LEU A 201 -19.84 -2.38 -21.68
CA LEU A 201 -19.19 -1.74 -20.54
C LEU A 201 -19.53 -2.46 -19.23
N MET A 202 -20.81 -2.76 -19.00
CA MET A 202 -21.28 -3.44 -17.80
C MET A 202 -20.73 -4.87 -17.68
N ARG A 203 -20.63 -5.63 -18.78
CA ARG A 203 -19.96 -6.94 -18.79
C ARG A 203 -18.51 -6.81 -18.30
N SER A 204 -17.77 -5.87 -18.86
CA SER A 204 -16.37 -5.63 -18.50
C SER A 204 -16.20 -5.20 -17.03
N ILE A 205 -17.14 -4.40 -16.52
CA ILE A 205 -17.18 -4.00 -15.11
C ILE A 205 -17.47 -5.19 -14.20
N GLU A 206 -18.46 -6.03 -14.49
CA GLU A 206 -18.79 -7.20 -13.66
C GLU A 206 -17.64 -8.21 -13.60
N GLU A 207 -16.94 -8.44 -14.72
CA GLU A 207 -15.74 -9.28 -14.74
C GLU A 207 -14.65 -8.71 -13.81
N THR A 208 -14.46 -7.39 -13.84
CA THR A 208 -13.42 -6.72 -13.06
C THR A 208 -13.78 -6.69 -11.57
N LEU A 209 -15.02 -6.36 -11.22
CA LEU A 209 -15.53 -6.44 -9.85
C LEU A 209 -15.41 -7.86 -9.31
N SER A 210 -15.75 -8.88 -10.11
CA SER A 210 -15.61 -10.28 -9.70
C SER A 210 -14.15 -10.65 -9.41
N GLN A 211 -13.19 -10.12 -10.16
CA GLN A 211 -11.76 -10.33 -9.90
C GLN A 211 -11.35 -9.66 -8.57
N VAL A 212 -11.76 -8.41 -8.36
CA VAL A 212 -11.49 -7.66 -7.12
C VAL A 212 -12.11 -8.36 -5.90
N THR A 213 -13.39 -8.72 -5.97
CA THR A 213 -14.11 -9.36 -4.85
C THR A 213 -13.52 -10.72 -4.51
N SER A 214 -13.14 -11.52 -5.52
CA SER A 214 -12.45 -12.79 -5.31
C SER A 214 -11.13 -12.62 -4.57
N LYS A 215 -10.38 -11.54 -4.84
CA LYS A 215 -9.13 -11.24 -4.15
C LYS A 215 -9.36 -10.77 -2.72
N LEU A 216 -10.38 -9.94 -2.52
CA LEU A 216 -10.77 -9.44 -1.21
C LEU A 216 -11.47 -10.49 -0.35
N GLY A 217 -11.95 -11.59 -0.94
CA GLY A 217 -12.67 -12.65 -0.22
C GLY A 217 -14.05 -12.20 0.26
N VAL A 218 -14.71 -11.32 -0.52
CA VAL A 218 -16.00 -10.70 -0.17
C VAL A 218 -17.08 -11.09 -1.17
N GLU A 219 -18.32 -11.17 -0.71
CA GLU A 219 -19.46 -11.59 -1.53
C GLU A 219 -20.42 -10.44 -1.85
N ARG A 220 -20.32 -9.31 -1.13
CA ARG A 220 -21.29 -8.20 -1.22
C ARG A 220 -20.64 -6.85 -1.52
N GLU A 221 -21.35 -6.02 -2.26
CA GLU A 221 -20.96 -4.64 -2.61
C GLU A 221 -20.55 -3.80 -1.39
N SER A 222 -21.37 -3.79 -0.34
CA SER A 222 -21.09 -3.04 0.89
C SER A 222 -19.80 -3.48 1.58
N GLU A 223 -19.47 -4.77 1.49
CA GLU A 223 -18.25 -5.33 2.10
C GLU A 223 -17.01 -4.92 1.33
N VAL A 224 -17.10 -4.83 -0.01
CA VAL A 224 -15.98 -4.40 -0.86
C VAL A 224 -15.51 -3.01 -0.46
N SER A 225 -16.41 -2.02 -0.38
CA SER A 225 -16.05 -0.64 -0.06
C SER A 225 -15.42 -0.52 1.33
N THR A 226 -16.04 -1.11 2.36
CA THR A 226 -15.49 -1.10 3.72
C THR A 226 -14.13 -1.80 3.79
N THR A 227 -13.97 -2.95 3.12
CA THR A 227 -12.69 -3.66 3.11
C THR A 227 -11.59 -2.86 2.42
N MET A 228 -11.91 -2.17 1.32
CA MET A 228 -10.94 -1.31 0.63
C MET A 228 -10.49 -0.14 1.52
N GLU A 229 -11.43 0.52 2.20
CA GLU A 229 -11.13 1.59 3.17
C GLU A 229 -10.25 1.08 4.32
N GLU A 230 -10.54 -0.11 4.86
CA GLU A 230 -9.73 -0.76 5.89
C GLU A 230 -8.31 -1.08 5.39
N LEU A 231 -8.17 -1.58 4.15
CA LEU A 231 -6.85 -1.83 3.54
C LEU A 231 -6.06 -0.54 3.34
N SER A 232 -6.72 0.53 2.90
CA SER A 232 -6.12 1.86 2.72
C SER A 232 -5.59 2.42 4.03
N MET A 233 -6.44 2.45 5.08
CA MET A 233 -6.05 2.92 6.41
C MET A 233 -4.99 2.03 7.06
N GLY A 234 -5.17 0.71 7.01
CA GLY A 234 -4.26 -0.26 7.62
C GLY A 234 -2.87 -0.22 7.00
N THR A 235 -2.79 -0.06 5.68
CA THR A 235 -1.52 0.04 4.96
C THR A 235 -0.80 1.36 5.22
N LYS A 236 -1.55 2.46 5.27
CA LYS A 236 -1.02 3.76 5.65
C LYS A 236 -0.39 3.72 7.04
N ASP A 237 -1.17 3.26 8.02
CA ASP A 237 -0.73 3.19 9.41
C ASP A 237 0.48 2.26 9.55
N PHE A 238 0.49 1.12 8.86
CA PHE A 238 1.65 0.23 8.81
C PHE A 238 2.90 0.92 8.26
N LEU A 239 2.84 1.54 7.07
CA LEU A 239 4.02 2.16 6.45
C LEU A 239 4.52 3.42 7.21
N GLU A 240 3.62 4.21 7.78
CA GLU A 240 3.98 5.37 8.61
C GLU A 240 4.63 4.96 9.94
N LYS A 241 4.11 3.91 10.59
CA LYS A 241 4.66 3.43 11.86
C LYS A 241 5.91 2.57 11.67
N TRP A 242 6.03 1.92 10.52
CA TRP A 242 7.28 1.30 10.09
C TRP A 242 8.42 2.31 10.09
N ARG A 243 8.18 3.47 9.46
CA ARG A 243 9.14 4.56 9.39
C ARG A 243 9.61 4.99 10.78
N GLU A 244 8.69 5.10 11.73
CA GLU A 244 9.00 5.42 13.13
C GLU A 244 9.88 4.34 13.80
N ALA A 245 9.59 3.06 13.59
CA ALA A 245 10.39 1.95 14.11
C ALA A 245 11.84 1.98 13.59
N HIS A 246 12.02 2.34 12.32
CA HIS A 246 13.34 2.54 11.73
C HIS A 246 14.07 3.74 12.29
N GLU A 247 13.39 4.87 12.46
CA GLU A 247 13.98 6.05 13.10
C GLU A 247 14.43 5.76 14.54
N ALA A 248 13.64 5.03 15.32
CA ALA A 248 14.01 4.60 16.67
C ALA A 248 15.24 3.69 16.67
N THR A 249 15.30 2.72 15.75
CA THR A 249 16.48 1.84 15.59
C THR A 249 17.74 2.64 15.25
N ILE A 250 17.64 3.68 14.43
CA ILE A 250 18.76 4.56 14.10
C ILE A 250 19.22 5.36 15.33
N ARG A 251 18.30 5.87 16.16
CA ARG A 251 18.65 6.59 17.40
C ARG A 251 19.36 5.67 18.40
N TYR A 252 18.89 4.44 18.55
CA TYR A 252 19.56 3.40 19.33
C TYR A 252 21.02 3.23 18.89
N LEU A 253 21.25 2.99 17.60
CA LEU A 253 22.60 2.79 17.04
C LEU A 253 23.50 4.02 17.23
N LYS A 254 22.98 5.23 16.98
CA LYS A 254 23.71 6.48 17.22
C LYS A 254 24.17 6.61 18.67
N THR A 255 23.31 6.25 19.61
CA THR A 255 23.62 6.28 21.05
C THR A 255 24.71 5.27 21.41
N VAL A 256 24.68 4.07 20.82
CA VAL A 256 25.74 3.06 20.98
C VAL A 256 27.08 3.55 20.42
N PHE A 257 27.10 4.24 19.28
CA PHE A 257 28.34 4.82 18.74
C PHE A 257 28.87 5.95 19.61
N PHE A 258 28.00 6.85 20.06
CA PHE A 258 28.37 7.95 20.94
C PHE A 258 28.95 7.45 22.28
N MET A 259 28.42 6.35 22.80
CA MET A 259 28.92 5.70 24.03
C MET A 259 30.41 5.36 23.98
N VAL A 260 30.94 5.05 22.78
CA VAL A 260 32.28 4.48 22.63
C VAL A 260 33.27 5.47 22.01
N TRP A 261 32.83 6.29 21.06
CA TRP A 261 33.71 7.17 20.28
C TRP A 261 33.43 8.66 20.43
N SER A 262 32.55 9.05 21.36
CA SER A 262 32.24 10.45 21.71
C SER A 262 31.65 11.31 20.58
N ASN A 263 31.57 10.80 19.35
CA ASN A 263 30.80 11.37 18.25
C ASN A 263 30.35 10.25 17.29
N VAL A 264 29.32 10.55 16.50
CA VAL A 264 28.68 9.58 15.60
C VAL A 264 29.55 9.30 14.38
N GLU A 265 30.20 10.31 13.80
CA GLU A 265 30.97 10.20 12.55
C GLU A 265 32.16 9.24 12.68
N ASP A 266 32.94 9.38 13.75
CA ASP A 266 34.05 8.48 14.09
C ASP A 266 33.53 7.07 14.37
N GLY A 267 32.44 6.94 15.14
CA GLY A 267 31.84 5.64 15.42
C GLY A 267 31.36 4.91 14.15
N LEU A 268 30.84 5.66 13.17
CA LEU A 268 30.48 5.11 11.87
C LEU A 268 31.70 4.65 11.07
N GLU A 269 32.80 5.41 11.09
CA GLU A 269 34.06 5.01 10.45
C GLU A 269 34.61 3.72 11.08
N LYS A 270 34.59 3.60 12.41
CA LYS A 270 35.06 2.39 13.11
C LYS A 270 34.15 1.18 12.90
N LEU A 271 32.84 1.39 12.73
CA LEU A 271 31.95 0.31 12.31
C LEU A 271 32.33 -0.20 10.90
N LYS A 272 32.66 0.71 9.95
CA LYS A 272 33.11 0.33 8.59
C LYS A 272 34.37 -0.52 8.65
N GLU A 273 35.34 -0.08 9.45
CA GLU A 273 36.58 -0.81 9.69
C GLU A 273 36.33 -2.22 10.25
N THR A 274 35.37 -2.36 11.17
CA THR A 274 34.98 -3.65 11.75
C THR A 274 34.41 -4.61 10.71
N ILE A 275 33.49 -4.12 9.87
CA ILE A 275 32.87 -4.90 8.80
C ILE A 275 33.93 -5.35 7.77
N GLN A 276 34.97 -4.54 7.55
CA GLN A 276 36.13 -4.87 6.70
C GLN A 276 37.11 -5.86 7.34
N GLY A 277 36.76 -6.44 8.50
CA GLY A 277 37.53 -7.50 9.15
C GLY A 277 38.55 -7.01 10.18
N LYS A 278 38.59 -5.71 10.51
CA LYS A 278 39.36 -5.25 11.67
C LYS A 278 38.67 -5.69 12.96
N LYS A 279 39.47 -6.03 13.98
CA LYS A 279 38.93 -6.50 15.26
C LYS A 279 38.34 -5.32 16.03
N VAL A 280 37.11 -5.49 16.54
CA VAL A 280 36.40 -4.48 17.35
C VAL A 280 37.27 -3.96 18.50
N GLU A 281 38.00 -4.85 19.15
CA GLU A 281 38.87 -4.55 20.29
C GLU A 281 40.05 -3.62 19.94
N GLU A 282 40.46 -3.55 18.67
CA GLU A 282 41.53 -2.67 18.20
C GLU A 282 41.01 -1.25 17.93
N LEU A 283 39.70 -1.10 17.72
CA LEU A 283 39.05 0.15 17.32
C LEU A 283 38.45 0.92 18.50
N ILE A 284 38.19 0.24 19.61
CA ILE A 284 37.69 0.87 20.83
C ILE A 284 38.82 1.64 21.51
N PRO A 285 38.59 2.91 21.93
CA PRO A 285 39.55 3.68 22.70
C PRO A 285 40.12 2.90 23.90
N LYS A 286 41.39 3.14 24.23
CA LYS A 286 42.02 2.47 25.38
C LYS A 286 41.40 2.89 26.70
N GLU A 287 40.99 4.15 26.79
CA GLU A 287 40.33 4.74 27.94
C GLU A 287 38.87 5.04 27.57
N LEU A 288 37.95 4.59 28.43
CA LEU A 288 36.53 4.90 28.35
C LEU A 288 36.15 5.63 29.64
N SER A 289 35.34 6.68 29.52
CA SER A 289 34.77 7.38 30.68
C SER A 289 33.64 6.54 31.28
N PRO A 290 33.77 5.99 32.52
CA PRO A 290 32.73 5.13 33.10
C PRO A 290 31.39 5.86 33.27
N ARG A 291 31.42 7.17 33.57
CA ARG A 291 30.23 8.00 33.71
C ARG A 291 29.48 8.16 32.38
N ASP A 292 30.20 8.44 31.29
CA ASP A 292 29.59 8.64 29.98
C ASP A 292 29.08 7.32 29.40
N VAL A 293 29.79 6.22 29.64
CA VAL A 293 29.35 4.87 29.28
C VAL A 293 28.06 4.51 30.03
N ALA A 294 27.98 4.76 31.33
CA ALA A 294 26.76 4.48 32.10
C ALA A 294 25.55 5.31 31.64
N PHE A 295 25.78 6.58 31.29
CA PHE A 295 24.74 7.46 30.74
C PHE A 295 24.26 6.98 29.37
N ALA A 296 25.17 6.75 28.43
CA ALA A 296 24.85 6.35 27.08
C ALA A 296 24.23 4.95 27.02
N ALA A 297 24.69 4.00 27.85
CA ALA A 297 24.02 2.69 27.98
C ALA A 297 22.57 2.82 28.44
N SER A 298 22.28 3.78 29.34
CA SER A 298 20.91 4.05 29.80
C SER A 298 20.04 4.63 28.69
N GLN A 299 20.56 5.57 27.90
CA GLN A 299 19.87 6.12 26.73
C GLN A 299 19.64 5.05 25.65
N ALA A 300 20.65 4.22 25.36
CA ALA A 300 20.54 3.16 24.37
C ALA A 300 19.43 2.15 24.73
N MET A 301 19.27 1.81 26.02
CA MET A 301 18.15 0.96 26.45
C MET A 301 16.78 1.62 26.26
N MET A 302 16.65 2.93 26.45
CA MET A 302 15.39 3.62 26.19
C MET A 302 15.04 3.56 24.70
N GLU A 303 16.00 3.90 23.83
CA GLU A 303 15.81 3.86 22.38
C GLU A 303 15.55 2.43 21.85
N LEU A 304 16.20 1.42 22.44
CA LEU A 304 15.96 0.02 22.10
C LEU A 304 14.53 -0.43 22.48
N ASN A 305 13.99 0.08 23.60
CA ASN A 305 12.62 -0.22 24.01
C ASN A 305 11.62 0.41 23.04
N GLU A 306 11.84 1.65 22.65
CA GLU A 306 11.01 2.33 21.65
C GLU A 306 11.00 1.56 20.32
N ALA A 307 12.19 1.12 19.86
CA ALA A 307 12.31 0.32 18.64
C ALA A 307 11.59 -1.04 18.77
N ALA A 308 11.68 -1.70 19.94
CA ALA A 308 11.02 -2.97 20.22
C ALA A 308 9.49 -2.86 20.25
N ASP A 309 8.96 -1.86 20.95
CA ASP A 309 7.52 -1.63 20.99
C ASP A 309 6.97 -1.32 19.59
N ALA A 310 7.67 -0.47 18.83
CA ALA A 310 7.27 -0.13 17.47
C ALA A 310 7.33 -1.36 16.53
N SER A 311 8.40 -2.16 16.61
CA SER A 311 8.60 -3.41 15.87
C SER A 311 7.46 -4.41 16.12
N ARG A 312 7.14 -4.67 17.40
CA ARG A 312 6.04 -5.58 17.78
C ARG A 312 4.71 -5.13 17.18
N MET A 313 4.38 -3.85 17.32
CA MET A 313 3.14 -3.30 16.75
C MET A 313 3.08 -3.42 15.22
N GLN A 314 4.20 -3.32 14.52
CA GLN A 314 4.23 -3.49 13.06
C GLN A 314 4.05 -4.92 12.62
N MET A 315 4.61 -5.87 13.39
CA MET A 315 4.46 -7.29 13.11
C MET A 315 2.99 -7.73 13.19
N ASP A 316 2.22 -7.19 14.14
CA ASP A 316 0.77 -7.41 14.22
C ASP A 316 0.00 -6.81 13.03
N LYS A 317 0.53 -5.73 12.44
CA LYS A 317 -0.09 -4.99 11.31
C LYS A 317 0.38 -5.44 9.94
N LEU A 318 1.43 -6.26 9.85
CA LEU A 318 2.01 -6.76 8.60
C LEU A 318 0.97 -7.48 7.73
N GLN A 319 -0.06 -8.08 8.33
CA GLN A 319 -1.15 -8.74 7.61
C GLN A 319 -1.88 -7.80 6.64
N TYR A 320 -2.05 -6.52 6.96
CA TYR A 320 -2.71 -5.55 6.07
C TYR A 320 -1.86 -5.31 4.83
N PHE A 321 -0.56 -5.13 5.02
CA PHE A 321 0.37 -4.95 3.91
C PHE A 321 0.45 -6.20 3.04
N LEU A 322 0.55 -7.39 3.64
CA LEU A 322 0.48 -8.67 2.92
C LEU A 322 -0.81 -8.79 2.11
N ARG A 323 -1.95 -8.40 2.68
CA ARG A 323 -3.23 -8.41 1.97
C ARG A 323 -3.24 -7.45 0.78
N VAL A 324 -2.66 -6.26 0.92
CA VAL A 324 -2.46 -5.34 -0.21
C VAL A 324 -1.57 -5.96 -1.29
N THR A 325 -0.51 -6.67 -0.91
CA THR A 325 0.34 -7.35 -1.91
C THR A 325 -0.43 -8.40 -2.73
N GLU A 326 -1.39 -9.09 -2.11
CA GLU A 326 -2.25 -10.08 -2.76
C GLU A 326 -3.29 -9.42 -3.69
N VAL A 327 -3.93 -8.36 -3.20
CA VAL A 327 -4.92 -7.59 -3.98
C VAL A 327 -4.27 -6.97 -5.22
N LEU A 328 -3.09 -6.36 -5.03
CA LEU A 328 -2.34 -5.73 -6.12
C LEU A 328 -1.55 -6.73 -6.98
N GLU A 329 -1.43 -8.01 -6.59
CA GLU A 329 -0.55 -8.98 -7.26
C GLU A 329 0.88 -8.47 -7.49
N SER A 330 1.42 -7.75 -6.51
CA SER A 330 2.71 -7.10 -6.64
C SER A 330 3.83 -8.01 -6.14
N ALA A 331 4.73 -8.40 -7.05
CA ALA A 331 5.92 -9.17 -6.69
C ALA A 331 6.89 -8.36 -5.82
N VAL A 332 7.04 -7.06 -6.12
CA VAL A 332 7.93 -6.15 -5.39
C VAL A 332 7.43 -5.92 -3.97
N LEU A 333 6.15 -5.58 -3.79
CA LEU A 333 5.59 -5.38 -2.45
C LEU A 333 5.61 -6.67 -1.65
N ARG A 334 5.41 -7.83 -2.30
CA ARG A 334 5.52 -9.12 -1.62
C ARG A 334 6.94 -9.38 -1.12
N ARG A 335 7.94 -9.18 -1.97
CA ARG A 335 9.35 -9.30 -1.58
C ARG A 335 9.66 -8.35 -0.43
N LEU A 336 9.20 -7.10 -0.53
CA LEU A 336 9.37 -6.11 0.51
C LEU A 336 8.74 -6.61 1.82
N ALA A 337 7.48 -7.04 1.82
CA ALA A 337 6.78 -7.57 3.00
C ALA A 337 7.49 -8.78 3.64
N ASP A 338 8.05 -9.68 2.83
CA ASP A 338 8.78 -10.85 3.33
C ASP A 338 10.16 -10.47 3.93
N GLU A 339 10.90 -9.56 3.29
CA GLU A 339 12.17 -9.02 3.82
C GLU A 339 11.93 -8.27 5.15
N MET A 340 10.88 -7.46 5.14
CA MET A 340 10.34 -6.71 6.27
C MET A 340 10.03 -7.62 7.46
N LYS A 341 9.28 -8.70 7.22
CA LYS A 341 8.94 -9.72 8.22
C LYS A 341 10.20 -10.34 8.83
N LYS A 342 11.11 -10.81 7.98
CA LYS A 342 12.36 -11.45 8.42
C LYS A 342 13.18 -10.52 9.31
N ARG A 343 13.25 -9.23 8.98
CA ARG A 343 13.94 -8.22 9.79
C ARG A 343 13.31 -8.08 11.18
N PHE A 344 11.99 -8.07 11.30
CA PHE A 344 11.36 -8.04 12.62
C PHE A 344 11.61 -9.31 13.44
N GLU A 345 11.61 -10.48 12.79
CA GLU A 345 11.94 -11.74 13.45
C GLU A 345 13.37 -11.74 13.99
N VAL A 346 14.35 -11.33 13.17
CA VAL A 346 15.75 -11.18 13.57
C VAL A 346 15.90 -10.14 14.70
N PHE A 347 15.30 -8.97 14.57
CA PHE A 347 15.36 -7.95 15.63
C PHE A 347 14.78 -8.49 16.95
N SER A 348 13.65 -9.19 16.89
CA SER A 348 12.99 -9.75 18.07
C SER A 348 13.81 -10.83 18.77
N GLU A 349 14.60 -11.61 18.02
CA GLU A 349 15.52 -12.62 18.56
C GLU A 349 16.67 -11.97 19.34
N PHE A 350 17.24 -10.87 18.83
CA PHE A 350 18.43 -10.25 19.43
C PHE A 350 18.12 -9.19 20.49
N GLN A 351 16.91 -8.61 20.51
CA GLN A 351 16.61 -7.45 21.37
C GLN A 351 16.86 -7.73 22.86
N GLN A 352 16.50 -8.92 23.35
CA GLN A 352 16.60 -9.26 24.77
C GLN A 352 18.06 -9.38 25.20
N ASP A 353 18.88 -10.08 24.40
CA ASP A 353 20.32 -10.19 24.63
C ASP A 353 21.00 -8.81 24.63
N MET A 354 20.57 -7.89 23.77
CA MET A 354 21.08 -6.51 23.74
C MET A 354 20.73 -5.74 25.00
N PHE A 355 19.50 -5.89 25.50
CA PHE A 355 19.08 -5.30 26.77
C PHE A 355 19.95 -5.78 27.92
N GLU A 356 20.10 -7.10 28.06
CA GLU A 356 20.87 -7.71 29.14
C GLU A 356 22.34 -7.23 29.12
N LYS A 357 22.96 -7.17 27.94
CA LYS A 357 24.34 -6.68 27.79
C LYS A 357 24.48 -5.19 28.13
N LEU A 358 23.51 -4.35 27.75
CA LEU A 358 23.51 -2.93 28.12
C LEU A 358 23.34 -2.73 29.63
N GLU A 359 22.51 -3.55 30.28
CA GLU A 359 22.37 -3.52 31.73
C GLU A 359 23.67 -3.91 32.45
N GLU A 360 24.35 -4.96 31.99
CA GLU A 360 25.66 -5.37 32.49
C GLU A 360 26.69 -4.25 32.34
N ILE A 361 26.78 -3.64 31.16
CA ILE A 361 27.69 -2.52 30.89
C ILE A 361 27.38 -1.33 31.80
N ARG A 362 26.11 -0.95 31.94
CA ARG A 362 25.68 0.13 32.83
C ARG A 362 26.07 -0.15 34.28
N ALA A 363 25.82 -1.36 34.76
CA ALA A 363 26.11 -1.75 36.13
C ALA A 363 27.61 -1.76 36.43
N LEU A 364 28.43 -2.21 35.49
CA LEU A 364 29.89 -2.21 35.61
C LEU A 364 30.45 -0.79 35.57
N ALA A 365 30.00 0.03 34.62
CA ALA A 365 30.42 1.42 34.47
C ALA A 365 30.09 2.26 35.72
N LYS A 366 28.95 2.02 36.38
CA LYS A 366 28.60 2.65 37.66
C LYS A 366 29.46 2.22 38.85
N LYS A 367 30.08 1.03 38.80
CA LYS A 367 31.00 0.54 39.85
C LYS A 367 32.42 1.09 39.67
N GLU A 368 32.79 1.40 38.42
CA GLU A 368 34.11 1.93 38.05
C GLU A 368 34.16 3.48 38.04
N ALA A 369 32.99 4.15 38.12
CA ALA A 369 32.83 5.60 38.32
C ALA A 369 32.90 5.98 39.80
#